data_AF-A0A842QXP3-F1
#
_entry.id   AF-A0A842QXP3-F1
#
_cell.length_a   1.000
_cell.length_b   1.000
_cell.length_c   1.000
_cell.angle_alpha   90.00
_cell.angle_beta   90.00
_cell.angle_gamma   90.00
#
_symmetry.space_group_name_H-M   'P 1'
#
loop_
_entity.id
_entity.type
_entity.pdbx_description
1 polymer ?
#
loop_
_entity_poly.entity_id
_entity_poly.type
_entity_poly.pdbx_seq_one_letter_code
_entity_poly.pdbx_strand_id
1 'polypeptide(L)'
;MVQEIQMIKYYELRDGVLTLVKNPQDVSGLTWCDVHLDKSRASPNDELKLVSTMFKINIHDLKDTTDLTERPRYNYDMLLENQFMLLRGIMSDQLDLSAEVENPTIPIGIFYTIDEKIVTVHSIDSPEFTNIIETLDKRKITKPIFLFLEFIQIIFNRLDKASYNISLKINEIQKHIGSSRDARKRGIPFKLNSYMIFFNAAMMGNYNAFQAFMDKNKSTFEADAALYEKVDDLKIDIKQIYQFTSIYRDQVNNLVEQANNIINNNLNNIFKVVGSISLLVSIPTLIASFYGMNVGLPGGIEDGKFISFYIIIGISFTVSFVTWLFFRKLDWL
;
A
#
# COMPACT_ATOMS: atom_id res chain seq x y z
N MET A 1 -22.94 -30.63 -14.21
CA MET A 1 -22.58 -30.60 -15.64
C MET A 1 -22.84 -29.27 -16.34
N VAL A 2 -23.95 -28.55 -16.16
CA VAL A 2 -24.15 -27.25 -16.86
C VAL A 2 -23.53 -26.05 -16.11
N GLN A 3 -23.23 -26.17 -14.81
CA GLN A 3 -22.54 -25.12 -14.02
C GLN A 3 -21.00 -25.19 -14.05
N GLU A 4 -20.38 -26.24 -14.59
CA GLU A 4 -18.91 -26.40 -14.61
C GLU A 4 -18.22 -25.43 -15.59
N ILE A 5 -18.96 -24.85 -16.55
CA ILE A 5 -18.41 -24.12 -17.70
C ILE A 5 -18.05 -22.66 -17.38
N GLN A 6 -18.48 -22.09 -16.23
CA GLN A 6 -18.16 -20.69 -15.88
C GLN A 6 -16.95 -20.50 -14.96
N MET A 7 -16.33 -21.58 -14.47
CA MET A 7 -15.31 -21.53 -13.40
C MET A 7 -13.88 -21.73 -13.89
N ILE A 8 -13.69 -22.53 -14.94
CA ILE A 8 -12.36 -22.88 -15.47
C ILE A 8 -12.32 -22.49 -16.93
N LYS A 9 -11.35 -21.66 -17.30
CA LYS A 9 -11.05 -21.36 -18.70
C LYS A 9 -9.86 -22.19 -19.13
N TYR A 10 -10.03 -22.88 -20.26
CA TYR A 10 -9.01 -23.74 -20.84
C TYR A 10 -8.35 -23.02 -22.00
N TYR A 11 -7.02 -23.02 -21.99
CA TYR A 11 -6.22 -22.46 -23.05
C TYR A 11 -5.30 -23.53 -23.63
N GLU A 12 -5.00 -23.35 -24.91
CA GLU A 12 -4.05 -24.19 -25.63
C GLU A 12 -3.05 -23.30 -26.37
N LEU A 13 -1.77 -23.59 -26.16
CA LEU A 13 -0.67 -22.93 -26.83
C LEU A 13 -0.42 -23.63 -28.17
N ARG A 14 -0.79 -23.00 -29.28
CA ARG A 14 -0.58 -23.49 -30.65
C ARG A 14 0.27 -22.51 -31.44
N ASP A 15 1.39 -22.97 -32.00
CA ASP A 15 2.33 -22.14 -32.78
C ASP A 15 2.76 -20.83 -32.09
N GLY A 16 2.83 -20.87 -30.76
CA GLY A 16 3.20 -19.75 -29.91
C GLY A 16 2.09 -18.74 -29.57
N VAL A 17 0.84 -19.07 -29.88
CA VAL A 17 -0.35 -18.26 -29.62
C VAL A 17 -1.28 -19.00 -28.66
N LEU A 18 -1.87 -18.30 -27.69
CA LEU A 18 -2.81 -18.88 -26.73
C LEU A 18 -4.23 -18.77 -27.27
N THR A 19 -4.89 -19.90 -27.43
CA THR A 19 -6.28 -19.93 -27.92
C THR A 19 -7.21 -20.44 -26.84
N LEU A 20 -8.36 -19.77 -26.67
CA LEU A 20 -9.40 -20.23 -25.75
C LEU A 20 -10.08 -21.47 -26.33
N VAL A 21 -10.12 -22.55 -25.55
CA VAL A 21 -10.77 -23.80 -25.95
C VAL A 21 -12.12 -23.92 -25.26
N LYS A 22 -13.17 -24.24 -26.03
CA LYS A 22 -14.55 -24.34 -25.52
C LYS A 22 -14.84 -25.66 -24.80
N ASN A 23 -14.19 -26.76 -25.21
CA ASN A 23 -14.37 -28.08 -24.60
C ASN A 23 -13.03 -28.62 -24.10
N PRO A 24 -12.96 -29.10 -22.83
CA PRO A 24 -11.74 -29.67 -22.29
C PRO A 24 -11.26 -30.94 -23.02
N GLN A 25 -12.18 -31.65 -23.69
CA GLN A 25 -11.89 -32.90 -24.41
C GLN A 25 -11.26 -32.70 -25.80
N ASP A 26 -11.32 -31.49 -26.36
CA ASP A 26 -10.77 -31.16 -27.68
C ASP A 26 -9.27 -30.76 -27.61
N VAL A 27 -8.70 -30.79 -26.41
CA VAL A 27 -7.33 -30.36 -26.11
C VAL A 27 -6.39 -31.56 -26.18
N SER A 28 -5.48 -31.58 -27.17
CA SER A 28 -4.47 -32.65 -27.33
C SER A 28 -3.27 -32.50 -26.38
N GLY A 29 -3.09 -31.32 -25.79
CA GLY A 29 -2.12 -31.01 -24.72
C GLY A 29 -2.54 -29.73 -23.99
N LEU A 30 -2.61 -29.75 -22.66
CA LEU A 30 -3.26 -28.67 -21.92
C LEU A 30 -2.24 -27.65 -21.43
N THR A 31 -2.23 -26.47 -22.04
CA THR A 31 -1.26 -25.40 -21.76
C THR A 31 -2.00 -24.13 -21.32
N TRP A 32 -2.07 -23.99 -20.00
CA TRP A 32 -2.78 -22.99 -19.18
C TRP A 32 -4.27 -23.24 -18.92
N CYS A 33 -4.58 -23.45 -17.64
CA CYS A 33 -5.92 -23.36 -17.06
C CYS A 33 -6.02 -22.18 -16.12
N ASP A 34 -7.05 -21.36 -16.28
CA ASP A 34 -7.40 -20.31 -15.34
C ASP A 34 -8.59 -20.75 -14.50
N VAL A 35 -8.39 -20.87 -13.19
CA VAL A 35 -9.40 -21.34 -12.23
C VAL A 35 -9.80 -20.17 -11.33
N HIS A 36 -11.07 -19.78 -11.42
CA HIS A 36 -11.65 -18.77 -10.54
C HIS A 36 -12.42 -19.46 -9.39
N LEU A 37 -11.86 -19.38 -8.18
CA LEU A 37 -12.43 -20.02 -6.98
C LEU A 37 -13.06 -18.97 -6.05
N ASP A 38 -14.36 -18.76 -6.21
CA ASP A 38 -15.13 -17.86 -5.35
C ASP A 38 -15.60 -18.59 -4.08
N LYS A 39 -15.06 -18.19 -2.92
CA LYS A 39 -15.43 -18.72 -1.60
C LYS A 39 -16.91 -18.52 -1.23
N SER A 40 -17.62 -17.60 -1.90
CA SER A 40 -19.05 -17.35 -1.66
C SER A 40 -19.97 -18.39 -2.31
N ARG A 41 -19.43 -19.32 -3.13
CA ARG A 41 -20.18 -20.39 -3.79
C ARG A 41 -20.55 -21.53 -2.85
N ALA A 42 -21.59 -22.29 -3.23
CA ALA A 42 -22.29 -23.23 -2.38
C ALA A 42 -21.50 -24.51 -1.97
N SER A 43 -20.40 -24.89 -2.66
CA SER A 43 -19.51 -25.99 -2.22
C SER A 43 -18.04 -25.79 -2.63
N PRO A 44 -17.26 -24.94 -1.92
CA PRO A 44 -15.88 -24.64 -2.28
C PRO A 44 -14.94 -25.86 -2.15
N ASN A 45 -15.22 -26.77 -1.21
CA ASN A 45 -14.34 -27.91 -0.94
C ASN A 45 -14.43 -29.02 -2.00
N ASP A 46 -15.60 -29.22 -2.61
CA ASP A 46 -15.74 -30.21 -3.67
C ASP A 46 -15.11 -29.73 -4.98
N GLU A 47 -15.20 -28.42 -5.25
CA GLU A 47 -14.54 -27.75 -6.37
C GLU A 47 -13.01 -27.86 -6.27
N LEU A 48 -12.45 -27.57 -5.08
CA LEU A 48 -11.02 -27.73 -4.80
C LEU A 48 -10.54 -29.17 -5.04
N LYS A 49 -11.32 -30.18 -4.62
CA LYS A 49 -10.97 -31.59 -4.84
C LYS A 49 -11.00 -31.97 -6.33
N LEU A 50 -11.96 -31.45 -7.09
CA LEU A 50 -12.07 -31.68 -8.52
C LEU A 50 -10.84 -31.14 -9.25
N VAL A 51 -10.46 -29.88 -8.99
CA VAL A 51 -9.27 -29.25 -9.59
C VAL A 51 -7.99 -29.98 -9.17
N SER A 52 -7.84 -30.32 -7.88
CA SER A 52 -6.70 -31.08 -7.36
C SER A 52 -6.53 -32.43 -8.08
N THR A 53 -7.64 -33.17 -8.27
CA THR A 53 -7.62 -34.47 -8.94
C THR A 53 -7.35 -34.33 -10.44
N MET A 54 -7.96 -33.33 -11.09
CA MET A 54 -7.86 -33.10 -12.54
C MET A 54 -6.42 -32.74 -12.96
N PHE A 55 -5.77 -31.86 -12.20
CA PHE A 55 -4.43 -31.36 -12.54
C PHE A 55 -3.30 -32.05 -11.76
N LYS A 56 -3.64 -33.03 -10.91
CA LYS A 56 -2.69 -33.70 -10.00
C LYS A 56 -1.88 -32.69 -9.19
N ILE A 57 -2.55 -31.73 -8.57
CA ILE A 57 -1.93 -30.70 -7.73
C ILE A 57 -2.33 -30.89 -6.27
N ASN A 58 -1.46 -30.44 -5.36
CA ASN A 58 -1.67 -30.57 -3.93
C ASN A 58 -2.87 -29.74 -3.47
N ILE A 59 -3.85 -30.39 -2.82
CA ILE A 59 -5.07 -29.72 -2.35
C ILE A 59 -4.79 -28.69 -1.25
N HIS A 60 -3.74 -28.87 -0.45
CA HIS A 60 -3.37 -27.90 0.59
C HIS A 60 -2.86 -26.61 -0.03
N ASP A 61 -1.94 -26.70 -1.00
CA ASP A 61 -1.47 -25.52 -1.74
C ASP A 61 -2.62 -24.83 -2.49
N LEU A 62 -3.56 -25.61 -3.05
CA LEU A 62 -4.75 -25.05 -3.69
C LEU A 62 -5.65 -24.31 -2.69
N LYS A 63 -5.88 -24.86 -1.50
CA LYS A 63 -6.66 -24.21 -0.44
C LYS A 63 -6.03 -22.89 -0.01
N ASP A 64 -4.70 -22.86 0.07
CA ASP A 64 -3.93 -21.67 0.45
C ASP A 64 -4.12 -20.52 -0.56
N THR A 65 -4.34 -20.81 -1.85
CA THR A 65 -4.67 -19.78 -2.86
C THR A 65 -5.98 -19.04 -2.60
N THR A 66 -6.88 -19.64 -1.81
CA THR A 66 -8.18 -19.03 -1.47
C THR A 66 -8.12 -18.21 -0.18
N ASP A 67 -7.06 -18.34 0.62
CA ASP A 67 -6.89 -17.61 1.88
C ASP A 67 -6.29 -16.21 1.64
N LEU A 68 -7.11 -15.18 1.83
CA LEU A 68 -6.72 -13.78 1.66
C LEU A 68 -5.58 -13.32 2.59
N THR A 69 -5.24 -14.10 3.63
CA THR A 69 -4.16 -13.82 4.58
C THR A 69 -2.85 -14.56 4.26
N GLU A 70 -2.86 -15.45 3.26
CA GLU A 70 -1.74 -16.32 2.92
C GLU A 70 -0.52 -15.56 2.37
N ARG A 71 0.69 -15.97 2.76
CA ARG A 71 1.91 -15.23 2.40
C ARG A 71 2.53 -15.77 1.11
N PRO A 72 3.12 -14.90 0.27
CA PRO A 72 3.83 -15.36 -0.90
C PRO A 72 4.93 -16.36 -0.56
N ARG A 73 5.04 -17.41 -1.35
CA ARG A 73 6.06 -18.45 -1.20
C ARG A 73 6.21 -19.26 -2.47
N TYR A 74 7.35 -19.93 -2.58
CA TYR A 74 7.61 -20.95 -3.57
C TYR A 74 7.76 -22.30 -2.88
N ASN A 75 7.01 -23.28 -3.35
CA ASN A 75 7.05 -24.66 -2.90
C ASN A 75 7.32 -25.58 -4.09
N TYR A 76 8.24 -26.53 -3.92
CA TYR A 76 8.43 -27.63 -4.85
C TYR A 76 7.86 -28.90 -4.21
N ASP A 77 6.79 -29.46 -4.79
CA ASP A 77 6.20 -30.71 -4.31
C ASP A 77 7.07 -31.88 -4.80
N MET A 78 7.75 -32.56 -3.87
CA MET A 78 8.64 -33.67 -4.20
C MET A 78 7.89 -34.94 -4.62
N LEU A 79 6.63 -35.11 -4.25
CA LEU A 79 5.84 -36.30 -4.57
C LEU A 79 5.21 -36.20 -5.95
N LEU A 80 4.74 -35.00 -6.30
CA LEU A 80 4.09 -34.72 -7.58
C LEU A 80 5.06 -34.12 -8.61
N GLU A 81 6.27 -33.76 -8.18
CA GLU A 81 7.29 -33.04 -8.97
C GLU A 81 6.79 -31.72 -9.57
N ASN A 82 5.81 -31.11 -8.92
CA ASN A 82 5.18 -29.87 -9.36
C ASN A 82 5.83 -28.66 -8.68
N GLN A 83 5.84 -27.54 -9.40
CA GLN A 83 6.24 -26.26 -8.86
C GLN A 83 4.99 -25.45 -8.51
N PHE A 84 4.96 -24.89 -7.31
CA PHE A 84 3.89 -24.02 -6.85
C PHE A 84 4.46 -22.70 -6.40
N MET A 85 3.90 -21.61 -6.91
CA MET A 85 4.19 -20.27 -6.46
C MET A 85 2.90 -19.58 -6.05
N LEU A 86 2.84 -19.13 -4.80
CA LEU A 86 1.82 -18.21 -4.36
C LEU A 86 2.41 -16.80 -4.39
N LEU A 87 1.84 -15.94 -5.21
CA LEU A 87 2.17 -14.51 -5.29
C LEU A 87 1.00 -13.67 -4.81
N ARG A 88 1.27 -12.40 -4.53
CA ARG A 88 0.26 -11.40 -4.18
C ARG A 88 0.13 -10.39 -5.34
N GLY A 89 -1.03 -10.34 -5.98
CA GLY A 89 -1.40 -9.33 -6.99
C GLY A 89 -2.14 -8.14 -6.38
N ILE A 90 -2.35 -7.07 -7.15
CA ILE A 90 -3.05 -5.88 -6.67
C ILE A 90 -4.56 -6.00 -6.94
N MET A 91 -5.40 -5.71 -5.93
CA MET A 91 -6.85 -5.83 -6.10
C MET A 91 -7.43 -4.77 -7.06
N SER A 92 -6.87 -3.56 -7.04
CA SER A 92 -7.36 -2.44 -7.84
C SER A 92 -6.21 -1.56 -8.32
N ASP A 93 -6.29 -1.10 -9.57
CA ASP A 93 -5.38 -0.11 -10.13
C ASP A 93 -5.55 1.28 -9.46
N GLN A 94 -6.69 1.53 -8.81
CA GLN A 94 -7.00 2.79 -8.14
C GLN A 94 -6.68 2.73 -6.64
N LEU A 95 -5.83 3.66 -6.19
CA LEU A 95 -5.52 3.85 -4.79
C LEU A 95 -6.63 4.67 -4.10
N ASP A 96 -7.53 3.98 -3.41
CA ASP A 96 -8.55 4.63 -2.58
C ASP A 96 -8.11 4.73 -1.11
N LEU A 97 -8.05 5.96 -0.60
CA LEU A 97 -7.73 6.28 0.81
C LEU A 97 -8.94 6.88 1.55
N SER A 98 -10.14 6.78 0.97
CA SER A 98 -11.38 7.31 1.55
C SER A 98 -11.87 6.45 2.72
N ALA A 99 -11.83 5.11 2.58
CA ALA A 99 -12.24 4.13 3.59
C ALA A 99 -11.09 3.74 4.55
N GLU A 100 -11.35 2.75 5.43
CA GLU A 100 -10.28 2.03 6.13
C GLU A 100 -9.46 1.21 5.13
N VAL A 101 -8.16 1.13 5.39
CA VAL A 101 -7.23 0.44 4.49
C VAL A 101 -7.23 -1.04 4.81
N GLU A 102 -7.94 -1.81 3.99
CA GLU A 102 -7.79 -3.27 3.94
C GLU A 102 -6.48 -3.64 3.23
N ASN A 103 -6.10 -4.92 3.31
CA ASN A 103 -4.94 -5.42 2.57
C ASN A 103 -5.19 -5.24 1.06
N PRO A 104 -4.37 -4.43 0.34
CA PRO A 104 -4.66 -4.09 -1.05
C PRO A 104 -4.28 -5.22 -2.03
N THR A 105 -3.83 -6.36 -1.52
CA THR A 105 -3.29 -7.45 -2.31
C THR A 105 -4.02 -8.76 -2.11
N ILE A 106 -4.15 -9.53 -3.19
CA ILE A 106 -4.85 -10.81 -3.22
C ILE A 106 -3.89 -11.94 -3.58
N PRO A 107 -4.04 -13.15 -3.01
CA PRO A 107 -3.24 -14.30 -3.40
C PRO A 107 -3.57 -14.75 -4.83
N ILE A 108 -2.54 -15.10 -5.57
CA ILE A 108 -2.59 -15.69 -6.91
C ILE A 108 -1.69 -16.92 -6.87
N GLY A 109 -2.28 -18.09 -7.00
CA GLY A 109 -1.54 -19.35 -7.13
C GLY A 109 -1.18 -19.61 -8.57
N ILE A 110 0.06 -20.02 -8.82
CA ILE A 110 0.54 -20.48 -10.12
C ILE A 110 1.20 -21.83 -9.91
N PHE A 111 0.63 -22.86 -10.53
CA PHE A 111 1.17 -24.21 -10.55
C PHE A 111 1.81 -24.47 -11.91
N TYR A 112 3.00 -25.06 -11.91
CA TYR A 112 3.64 -25.62 -13.09
C TYR A 112 3.88 -27.10 -12.85
N THR A 113 3.16 -27.95 -13.58
CA THR A 113 3.14 -29.39 -13.36
C THR A 113 4.24 -30.10 -14.11
N ILE A 114 4.60 -31.32 -13.70
CA ILE A 114 5.53 -32.18 -14.44
C ILE A 114 5.11 -32.44 -15.90
N ASP A 115 3.81 -32.48 -16.18
CA ASP A 115 3.25 -32.63 -17.53
C ASP A 115 3.33 -31.32 -18.37
N GLU A 116 4.18 -30.37 -17.95
CA GLU A 116 4.36 -29.01 -18.51
C GLU A 116 3.09 -28.15 -18.60
N LYS A 117 2.10 -28.41 -17.75
CA LYS A 117 0.85 -27.64 -17.69
C LYS A 117 0.96 -26.51 -16.69
N ILE A 118 0.26 -25.41 -16.95
CA ILE A 118 0.13 -24.29 -16.02
C ILE A 118 -1.30 -24.22 -15.50
N VAL A 119 -1.45 -24.01 -14.21
CA VAL A 119 -2.75 -23.73 -13.58
C VAL A 119 -2.63 -22.45 -12.77
N THR A 120 -3.39 -21.41 -13.13
CA THR A 120 -3.54 -20.20 -12.32
C THR A 120 -4.81 -20.31 -11.49
N VAL A 121 -4.73 -19.87 -10.25
CA VAL A 121 -5.84 -19.93 -9.31
C VAL A 121 -5.94 -18.60 -8.58
N HIS A 122 -7.11 -17.98 -8.64
CA HIS A 122 -7.39 -16.72 -7.97
C HIS A 122 -8.82 -16.72 -7.43
N SER A 123 -9.05 -16.01 -6.33
CA SER A 123 -10.35 -15.96 -5.65
C SER A 123 -11.21 -14.76 -6.02
N ILE A 124 -10.59 -13.74 -6.63
CA ILE A 124 -11.22 -12.49 -7.04
C ILE A 124 -10.75 -12.25 -8.47
N ASP A 125 -11.66 -11.78 -9.33
CA ASP A 125 -11.32 -11.39 -10.70
C ASP A 125 -10.17 -10.39 -10.65
N SER A 126 -8.99 -10.92 -10.94
CA SER A 126 -7.74 -10.20 -10.81
C SER A 126 -7.54 -9.47 -12.13
N PRO A 127 -7.46 -8.13 -12.12
CA PRO A 127 -7.26 -7.36 -13.33
C PRO A 127 -6.08 -7.89 -14.15
N GLU A 128 -5.04 -8.44 -13.49
CA GLU A 128 -3.87 -9.15 -14.03
C GLU A 128 -4.21 -10.06 -15.21
N PHE A 129 -5.31 -10.80 -15.10
CA PHE A 129 -5.72 -11.80 -16.09
C PHE A 129 -6.78 -11.28 -17.07
N THR A 130 -7.19 -10.01 -16.94
CA THR A 130 -8.09 -9.36 -17.91
C THR A 130 -7.36 -9.14 -19.23
N ASN A 131 -7.91 -9.66 -20.34
CA ASN A 131 -7.32 -9.57 -21.69
C ASN A 131 -5.90 -10.15 -21.81
N ILE A 132 -5.55 -11.10 -20.94
CA ILE A 132 -4.22 -11.69 -20.94
C ILE A 132 -3.91 -12.45 -22.24
N ILE A 133 -4.93 -13.04 -22.88
CA ILE A 133 -4.83 -13.66 -24.21
C ILE A 133 -4.27 -12.64 -25.23
N GLU A 134 -4.88 -11.46 -25.34
CA GLU A 134 -4.46 -10.42 -26.30
C GLU A 134 -3.03 -9.93 -26.03
N THR A 135 -2.60 -9.99 -24.77
CA THR A 135 -1.25 -9.59 -24.35
C THR A 135 -0.22 -10.64 -24.69
N LEU A 136 -0.52 -11.92 -24.43
CA LEU A 136 0.38 -13.05 -24.63
C LEU A 136 0.47 -13.48 -26.10
N ASP A 137 -0.61 -13.37 -26.87
CA ASP A 137 -0.65 -13.69 -28.30
C ASP A 137 0.36 -12.88 -29.13
N LYS A 138 0.71 -11.67 -28.68
CA LYS A 138 1.71 -10.82 -29.34
C LYS A 138 3.15 -11.27 -29.07
N ARG A 139 3.39 -12.13 -28.08
CA ARG A 139 4.74 -12.46 -27.57
C ARG A 139 5.34 -13.75 -28.14
N LYS A 140 4.61 -14.51 -28.96
CA LYS A 140 5.06 -15.80 -29.57
C LYS A 140 5.80 -16.71 -28.57
N ILE A 141 5.04 -17.38 -27.71
CA ILE A 141 5.58 -18.18 -26.60
C ILE A 141 5.93 -19.60 -27.05
N THR A 142 7.19 -20.00 -26.99
CA THR A 142 7.65 -21.26 -27.60
C THR A 142 7.54 -22.49 -26.70
N LYS A 143 7.60 -22.34 -25.37
CA LYS A 143 7.50 -23.45 -24.40
C LYS A 143 6.64 -23.06 -23.19
N PRO A 144 6.02 -24.01 -22.48
CA PRO A 144 5.22 -23.70 -21.29
C PRO A 144 5.97 -22.96 -20.18
N ILE A 145 7.26 -23.25 -19.97
CA ILE A 145 8.06 -22.52 -18.96
C ILE A 145 8.17 -21.02 -19.26
N PHE A 146 8.20 -20.61 -20.53
CA PHE A 146 8.16 -19.19 -20.88
C PHE A 146 6.82 -18.58 -20.49
N LEU A 147 5.71 -19.28 -20.70
CA LEU A 147 4.39 -18.84 -20.26
C LEU A 147 4.32 -18.66 -18.73
N PHE A 148 4.94 -19.58 -17.97
CA PHE A 148 5.03 -19.46 -16.51
C PHE A 148 5.78 -18.19 -16.08
N LEU A 149 6.93 -17.91 -16.70
CA LEU A 149 7.70 -16.69 -16.45
C LEU A 149 6.96 -15.42 -16.89
N GLU A 150 6.18 -15.48 -17.98
CA GLU A 150 5.33 -14.38 -18.43
C GLU A 150 4.23 -14.04 -17.41
N PHE A 151 3.59 -15.02 -16.77
CA PHE A 151 2.63 -14.75 -15.71
C PHE A 151 3.26 -14.03 -14.52
N ILE A 152 4.45 -14.48 -14.10
CA ILE A 152 5.22 -13.80 -13.05
C ILE A 152 5.49 -12.35 -13.48
N GLN A 153 5.97 -12.14 -14.71
CA GLN A 153 6.26 -10.79 -15.22
C GLN A 153 5.02 -9.90 -15.26
N ILE A 154 3.86 -10.42 -15.68
CA ILE A 154 2.59 -9.67 -15.72
C ILE A 154 2.19 -9.21 -14.31
N ILE A 155 2.28 -10.09 -13.32
CA ILE A 155 1.96 -9.76 -11.93
C ILE A 155 2.90 -8.64 -11.43
N PHE A 156 4.21 -8.80 -11.63
CA PHE A 156 5.19 -7.79 -11.20
C PHE A 156 5.04 -6.45 -11.92
N ASN A 157 4.75 -6.43 -13.23
CA ASN A 157 4.52 -5.19 -13.98
C ASN A 157 3.31 -4.40 -13.46
N ARG A 158 2.27 -5.09 -12.98
CA ARG A 158 1.13 -4.41 -12.35
C ARG A 158 1.45 -3.89 -10.97
N LEU A 159 2.20 -4.65 -10.19
CA LEU A 159 2.71 -4.16 -8.92
C LEU A 159 3.60 -2.93 -9.13
N ASP A 160 4.43 -2.90 -10.17
CA ASP A 160 5.23 -1.73 -10.53
C ASP A 160 4.36 -0.51 -10.89
N LYS A 161 3.35 -0.71 -11.74
CA LYS A 161 2.37 0.35 -12.06
C LYS A 161 1.66 0.89 -10.81
N ALA A 162 1.27 0.00 -9.89
CA ALA A 162 0.67 0.40 -8.61
C ALA A 162 1.67 1.17 -7.74
N SER A 163 2.92 0.73 -7.68
CA SER A 163 4.04 1.40 -7.01
C SER A 163 4.27 2.81 -7.55
N TYR A 164 4.23 2.98 -8.87
CA TYR A 164 4.30 4.28 -9.52
C TYR A 164 3.12 5.18 -9.15
N ASN A 165 1.89 4.67 -9.17
CA ASN A 165 0.70 5.44 -8.74
C ASN A 165 0.80 5.90 -7.28
N ILE A 166 1.35 5.06 -6.40
CA ILE A 166 1.64 5.43 -5.00
C ILE A 166 2.64 6.59 -4.97
N SER A 167 3.71 6.54 -5.77
CA SER A 167 4.71 7.63 -5.85
C SER A 167 4.09 8.97 -6.26
N LEU A 168 3.14 8.96 -7.21
CA LEU A 168 2.40 10.15 -7.61
C LEU A 168 1.56 10.69 -6.45
N LYS A 169 0.92 9.79 -5.67
CA LYS A 169 0.11 10.17 -4.51
C LYS A 169 0.96 10.74 -3.38
N ILE A 170 2.14 10.18 -3.11
CA ILE A 170 3.11 10.74 -2.16
C ILE A 170 3.41 12.19 -2.53
N ASN A 171 3.77 12.43 -3.80
CA ASN A 171 4.10 13.77 -4.29
C ASN A 171 2.92 14.74 -4.18
N GLU A 172 1.70 14.29 -4.46
CA GLU A 172 0.48 15.09 -4.28
C GLU A 172 0.28 15.50 -2.81
N ILE A 173 0.38 14.55 -1.88
CA ILE A 173 0.18 14.82 -0.46
C ILE A 173 1.27 15.77 0.05
N GLN A 174 2.53 15.53 -0.32
CA GLN A 174 3.66 16.34 0.12
C GLN A 174 3.55 17.80 -0.31
N LYS A 175 3.01 18.08 -1.52
CA LYS A 175 2.76 19.46 -1.98
C LYS A 175 1.72 20.21 -1.13
N HIS A 176 0.76 19.51 -0.55
CA HIS A 176 -0.37 20.12 0.16
C HIS A 176 -0.31 19.98 1.69
N ILE A 177 0.64 19.19 2.21
CA ILE A 177 0.69 18.85 3.64
C ILE A 177 0.86 20.07 4.54
N GLY A 178 1.66 21.06 4.12
CA GLY A 178 1.90 22.30 4.88
C GLY A 178 0.85 23.40 4.68
N SER A 179 0.10 23.37 3.59
CA SER A 179 -0.86 24.43 3.21
C SER A 179 -2.32 24.08 3.50
N SER A 180 -2.62 22.81 3.77
CA SER A 180 -4.00 22.37 3.99
C SER A 180 -4.49 22.72 5.40
N ARG A 181 -5.51 23.58 5.48
CA ARG A 181 -6.30 23.80 6.70
C ARG A 181 -7.40 22.73 6.91
N ASP A 182 -7.56 21.80 5.98
CA ASP A 182 -8.61 20.78 6.05
C ASP A 182 -8.21 19.65 7.02
N ALA A 183 -8.91 19.61 8.15
CA ALA A 183 -8.72 18.60 9.18
C ALA A 183 -8.86 17.16 8.68
N ARG A 184 -9.71 16.94 7.66
CA ARG A 184 -9.99 15.60 7.11
C ARG A 184 -8.79 15.06 6.32
N LYS A 185 -7.92 15.93 5.80
CA LYS A 185 -6.75 15.53 5.01
C LYS A 185 -5.53 15.16 5.85
N ARG A 186 -5.53 15.47 7.16
CA ARG A 186 -4.42 15.15 8.08
C ARG A 186 -4.22 13.65 8.30
N GLY A 187 -5.26 12.84 8.13
CA GLY A 187 -5.18 11.38 8.27
C GLY A 187 -4.59 10.66 7.06
N ILE A 188 -4.52 11.32 5.89
CA ILE A 188 -4.14 10.68 4.62
C ILE A 188 -2.72 10.09 4.66
N PRO A 189 -1.68 10.79 5.19
CA PRO A 189 -0.34 10.21 5.31
C PRO A 189 -0.33 8.89 6.09
N PHE A 190 -1.12 8.79 7.18
CA PHE A 190 -1.18 7.58 8.02
C PHE A 190 -1.93 6.43 7.33
N LYS A 191 -2.97 6.73 6.55
CA LYS A 191 -3.65 5.73 5.72
C LYS A 191 -2.72 5.20 4.63
N LEU A 192 -2.02 6.09 3.93
CA LEU A 192 -1.04 5.71 2.93
C LEU A 192 0.10 4.87 3.54
N ASN A 193 0.55 5.22 4.76
CA ASN A 193 1.50 4.42 5.52
C ASN A 193 1.00 3.00 5.78
N SER A 194 -0.26 2.85 6.22
CA SER A 194 -0.86 1.55 6.47
C SER A 194 -0.96 0.70 5.20
N TYR A 195 -1.39 1.32 4.09
CA TYR A 195 -1.42 0.68 2.77
C TYR A 195 -0.02 0.18 2.37
N MET A 196 0.98 1.04 2.51
CA MET A 196 2.35 0.74 2.07
C MET A 196 3.02 -0.35 2.91
N ILE A 197 2.60 -0.56 4.17
CA ILE A 197 3.07 -1.70 4.98
C ILE A 197 2.66 -3.03 4.33
N PHE A 198 1.37 -3.18 4.00
CA PHE A 198 0.87 -4.41 3.37
C PHE A 198 1.44 -4.59 1.96
N PHE A 199 1.48 -3.51 1.17
CA PHE A 199 2.04 -3.53 -0.18
C PHE A 199 3.52 -3.92 -0.18
N ASN A 200 4.33 -3.32 0.71
CA ASN A 200 5.76 -3.65 0.82
C ASN A 200 5.98 -5.09 1.31
N ALA A 201 5.17 -5.57 2.26
CA ALA A 201 5.23 -6.96 2.72
C ALA A 201 4.90 -7.96 1.61
N ALA A 202 3.88 -7.68 0.79
CA ALA A 202 3.54 -8.47 -0.38
C ALA A 202 4.68 -8.48 -1.42
N MET A 203 5.23 -7.30 -1.74
CA MET A 203 6.36 -7.17 -2.66
C MET A 203 7.61 -7.93 -2.20
N MET A 204 7.96 -7.82 -0.92
CA MET A 204 9.08 -8.56 -0.32
C MET A 204 8.84 -10.07 -0.38
N GLY A 205 7.63 -10.52 -0.04
CA GLY A 205 7.25 -11.93 -0.15
C GLY A 205 7.36 -12.45 -1.57
N ASN A 206 6.79 -11.74 -2.54
CA ASN A 206 6.83 -12.10 -3.96
C ASN A 206 8.28 -12.20 -4.46
N TYR A 207 9.12 -11.20 -4.11
CA TYR A 207 10.54 -11.20 -4.46
C TYR A 207 11.25 -12.45 -3.91
N ASN A 208 11.03 -12.78 -2.63
CA ASN A 208 11.65 -13.95 -2.00
C ASN A 208 11.16 -15.27 -2.60
N ALA A 209 9.86 -15.38 -2.91
CA ALA A 209 9.29 -16.54 -3.59
C ALA A 209 9.92 -16.74 -4.98
N PHE A 210 10.06 -15.64 -5.73
CA PHE A 210 10.74 -15.65 -7.02
C PHE A 210 12.22 -16.07 -6.89
N GLN A 211 12.98 -15.51 -5.95
CA GLN A 211 14.38 -15.91 -5.71
C GLN A 211 14.50 -17.41 -5.40
N ALA A 212 13.64 -17.95 -4.53
CA ALA A 212 13.65 -19.37 -4.20
C ALA A 212 13.35 -20.27 -5.43
N PHE A 213 12.41 -19.85 -6.29
CA PHE A 213 12.16 -20.50 -7.57
C PHE A 213 13.38 -20.44 -8.49
N MET A 214 14.05 -19.28 -8.56
CA MET A 214 15.25 -19.10 -9.37
C MET A 214 16.40 -19.99 -8.93
N ASP A 215 16.63 -20.10 -7.61
CA ASP A 215 17.68 -20.92 -7.05
C ASP A 215 17.42 -22.41 -7.27
N LYS A 216 16.17 -22.86 -7.10
CA LYS A 216 15.77 -24.25 -7.31
C LYS A 216 15.93 -24.69 -8.78
N ASN A 217 15.70 -23.78 -9.73
CA ASN A 217 15.68 -24.07 -11.16
C ASN A 217 16.93 -23.59 -11.92
N LYS A 218 17.98 -23.17 -11.20
CA LYS A 218 19.19 -22.57 -11.78
C LYS A 218 19.81 -23.40 -12.91
N SER A 219 20.00 -24.70 -12.69
CA SER A 219 20.60 -25.59 -13.69
C SER A 219 19.75 -25.72 -14.96
N THR A 220 18.42 -25.69 -14.83
CA THR A 220 17.50 -25.76 -15.96
C THR A 220 17.60 -24.50 -16.81
N PHE A 221 17.73 -23.33 -16.16
CA PHE A 221 17.85 -22.05 -16.85
C PHE A 221 19.20 -21.88 -17.54
N GLU A 222 20.30 -22.31 -16.91
CA GLU A 222 21.64 -22.21 -17.50
C GLU A 222 21.85 -23.16 -18.70
N ALA A 223 21.02 -24.20 -18.84
CA ALA A 223 21.11 -25.16 -19.94
C ALA A 223 20.50 -24.67 -21.27
N ASP A 224 19.63 -23.65 -21.24
CA ASP A 224 18.96 -23.09 -22.42
C ASP A 224 19.24 -21.59 -22.52
N ALA A 225 20.00 -21.18 -23.54
CA ALA A 225 20.44 -19.79 -23.71
C ALA A 225 19.28 -18.78 -23.79
N ALA A 226 18.18 -19.13 -24.46
CA ALA A 226 17.03 -18.24 -24.58
C ALA A 226 16.27 -18.11 -23.24
N LEU A 227 16.24 -19.20 -22.47
CA LEU A 227 15.64 -19.20 -21.14
C LEU A 227 16.50 -18.42 -20.14
N TYR A 228 17.82 -18.58 -20.21
CA TYR A 228 18.78 -17.83 -19.41
C TYR A 228 18.62 -16.32 -19.60
N GLU A 229 18.61 -15.85 -20.86
CA GLU A 229 18.42 -14.42 -21.19
C GLU A 229 17.10 -13.88 -20.61
N LYS A 230 15.99 -14.58 -20.87
CA LYS A 230 14.66 -14.19 -20.34
C LYS A 230 14.64 -14.09 -18.82
N VAL A 231 15.29 -15.05 -18.16
CA VAL A 231 15.37 -15.13 -16.70
C VAL A 231 16.24 -14.01 -16.12
N ASP A 232 17.37 -13.70 -16.76
CA ASP A 232 18.29 -12.68 -16.29
C ASP A 232 17.64 -11.28 -16.34
N ASP A 233 16.98 -10.98 -17.45
CA ASP A 233 16.16 -9.76 -17.58
C ASP A 233 15.09 -9.69 -16.49
N LEU A 234 14.32 -10.78 -16.32
CA LEU A 234 13.25 -10.84 -15.33
C LEU A 234 13.78 -10.66 -13.89
N LYS A 235 14.96 -11.22 -13.58
CA LYS A 235 15.63 -11.03 -12.28
C LYS A 235 16.00 -9.58 -12.05
N ILE A 236 16.53 -8.90 -13.05
CA ILE A 236 16.91 -7.49 -12.95
C ILE A 236 15.66 -6.65 -12.74
N ASP A 237 14.63 -6.82 -13.55
CA ASP A 237 13.36 -6.08 -13.47
C ASP A 237 12.71 -6.25 -12.10
N ILE A 238 12.48 -7.49 -11.66
CA ILE A 238 11.83 -7.79 -10.38
C ILE A 238 12.63 -7.20 -9.20
N LYS A 239 13.96 -7.27 -9.26
CA LYS A 239 14.82 -6.66 -8.23
C LYS A 239 14.68 -5.15 -8.20
N GLN A 240 14.63 -4.49 -9.36
CA GLN A 240 14.43 -3.04 -9.43
C GLN A 240 13.07 -2.64 -8.86
N ILE A 241 11.98 -3.33 -9.24
CA ILE A 241 10.63 -3.04 -8.74
C ILE A 241 10.58 -3.18 -7.20
N TYR A 242 11.20 -4.22 -6.64
CA TYR A 242 11.33 -4.40 -5.18
C TYR A 242 12.12 -3.25 -4.52
N GLN A 243 13.23 -2.83 -5.11
CA GLN A 243 14.05 -1.72 -4.61
C GLN A 243 13.29 -0.39 -4.63
N PHE A 244 12.59 -0.06 -5.73
CA PHE A 244 11.78 1.16 -5.83
C PHE A 244 10.62 1.16 -4.84
N THR A 245 9.98 0.01 -4.63
CA THR A 245 8.94 -0.14 -3.60
C THR A 245 9.49 0.21 -2.20
N SER A 246 10.70 -0.25 -1.88
CA SER A 246 11.35 0.07 -0.60
C SER A 246 11.66 1.58 -0.48
N ILE A 247 12.12 2.22 -1.56
CA ILE A 247 12.33 3.66 -1.60
C ILE A 247 11.02 4.43 -1.34
N TYR A 248 9.91 4.01 -1.97
CA TYR A 248 8.62 4.65 -1.74
C TYR A 248 8.11 4.42 -0.31
N ARG A 249 8.40 3.27 0.30
CA ARG A 249 8.10 3.01 1.71
C ARG A 249 8.79 4.03 2.62
N ASP A 250 10.06 4.32 2.36
CA ASP A 250 10.82 5.33 3.10
C ASP A 250 10.29 6.75 2.86
N GLN A 251 9.88 7.08 1.63
CA GLN A 251 9.23 8.36 1.34
C GLN A 251 7.92 8.53 2.11
N VAL A 252 7.11 7.46 2.24
CA VAL A 252 5.88 7.50 3.04
C VAL A 252 6.18 7.68 4.53
N ASN A 253 7.22 7.04 5.06
CA ASN A 253 7.66 7.25 6.45
C ASN A 253 8.05 8.72 6.69
N ASN A 254 8.85 9.30 5.78
CA ASN A 254 9.23 10.71 5.83
C ASN A 254 7.99 11.63 5.74
N LEU A 255 6.99 11.26 4.95
CA LEU A 255 5.74 12.01 4.84
C LEU A 255 4.96 12.02 6.16
N VAL A 256 4.91 10.89 6.87
CA VAL A 256 4.30 10.80 8.21
C VAL A 256 5.05 11.66 9.21
N GLU A 257 6.39 11.66 9.19
CA GLU A 257 7.19 12.52 10.05
C GLU A 257 6.96 14.00 9.76
N GLN A 258 6.93 14.39 8.49
CA GLN A 258 6.58 15.76 8.08
C GLN A 258 5.18 16.16 8.56
N ALA A 259 4.20 15.25 8.49
CA ALA A 259 2.86 15.48 9.01
C ALA A 259 2.89 15.80 10.52
N ASN A 260 3.61 14.99 11.29
CA ASN A 260 3.77 15.18 12.74
C ASN A 260 4.47 16.50 13.07
N ASN A 261 5.51 16.87 12.32
CA ASN A 261 6.23 18.13 12.50
C ASN A 261 5.32 19.35 12.26
N ILE A 262 4.46 19.30 11.25
CA ILE A 262 3.47 20.36 10.98
C ILE A 262 2.45 20.46 12.12
N ILE A 263 1.97 19.32 12.62
CA ILE A 263 1.05 19.28 13.78
C ILE A 263 1.72 19.93 15.00
N ASN A 264 2.96 19.54 15.32
CA ASN A 264 3.71 20.09 16.43
C ASN A 264 3.99 21.60 16.26
N ASN A 265 4.31 22.05 15.05
CA ASN A 265 4.49 23.47 14.77
C ASN A 265 3.20 24.27 14.99
N ASN A 266 2.06 23.72 14.56
CA ASN A 266 0.75 24.34 14.80
C ASN A 266 0.41 24.40 16.31
N LEU A 267 0.69 23.33 17.07
CA LEU A 267 0.53 23.33 18.52
C LEU A 267 1.42 24.37 19.20
N ASN A 268 2.69 24.46 18.80
CA ASN A 268 3.61 25.47 19.32
C ASN A 268 3.13 26.89 19.01
N ASN A 269 2.59 27.13 17.81
CA ASN A 269 2.02 28.43 17.45
C ASN A 269 0.77 28.75 18.31
N ILE A 270 -0.10 27.78 18.55
CA ILE A 270 -1.25 27.95 19.46
C ILE A 270 -0.77 28.31 20.87
N PHE A 271 0.24 27.61 21.40
CA PHE A 271 0.77 27.90 22.73
C PHE A 271 1.42 29.29 22.83
N LYS A 272 2.13 29.74 21.78
CA LYS A 272 2.65 31.12 21.72
C LYS A 272 1.53 32.15 21.79
N VAL A 273 0.46 31.96 21.02
CA VAL A 273 -0.69 32.89 21.00
C VAL A 273 -1.41 32.90 22.35
N VAL A 274 -1.78 31.72 22.88
CA VAL A 274 -2.49 31.60 24.16
C VAL A 274 -1.64 32.14 25.31
N GLY A 275 -0.35 31.81 25.35
CA GLY A 275 0.59 32.32 26.36
C GLY A 275 0.74 33.84 26.30
N SER A 276 0.85 34.40 25.09
CA SER A 276 0.95 35.85 24.89
C SER A 276 -0.31 36.58 25.32
N ILE A 277 -1.50 36.09 24.94
CA ILE A 277 -2.78 36.66 25.39
C ILE A 277 -2.92 36.58 26.91
N SER A 278 -2.58 35.44 27.50
CA SER A 278 -2.63 35.25 28.96
C SER A 278 -1.76 36.27 29.71
N LEU A 279 -0.53 36.50 29.24
CA LEU A 279 0.36 37.51 29.82
C LEU A 279 -0.17 38.94 29.66
N LEU A 280 -0.74 39.26 28.48
CA LEU A 280 -1.35 40.57 28.23
C LEU A 280 -2.52 40.88 29.18
N VAL A 281 -3.33 39.88 29.51
CA VAL A 281 -4.47 39.99 30.44
C VAL A 281 -4.03 39.93 31.91
N SER A 282 -2.98 39.17 32.22
CA SER A 282 -2.49 38.99 33.59
C SER A 282 -1.89 40.27 34.18
N ILE A 283 -1.19 41.08 33.36
CA ILE A 283 -0.55 42.32 33.82
C ILE A 283 -1.57 43.32 34.43
N PRO A 284 -2.66 43.70 33.73
CA PRO A 284 -3.66 44.60 34.31
C PRO A 284 -4.40 44.00 35.49
N THR A 285 -4.67 42.69 35.42
CA THR A 285 -5.36 41.98 36.50
C THR A 285 -4.52 41.96 37.77
N LEU A 286 -3.21 41.76 37.66
CA LEU A 286 -2.27 41.76 38.78
C LEU A 286 -2.15 43.15 39.41
N ILE A 287 -2.06 44.20 38.59
CA ILE A 287 -2.06 45.59 39.07
C ILE A 287 -3.39 45.90 39.80
N ALA A 288 -4.53 45.54 39.20
CA ALA A 288 -5.85 45.72 39.82
C ALA A 288 -5.98 44.93 41.14
N SER A 289 -5.41 43.73 41.20
CA SER A 289 -5.43 42.88 42.41
C SER A 289 -4.67 43.52 43.56
N PHE A 290 -3.48 44.08 43.33
CA PHE A 290 -2.71 44.77 44.37
C PHE A 290 -3.49 45.95 44.97
N TYR A 291 -4.07 46.80 44.13
CA TYR A 291 -4.88 47.92 44.60
C TYR A 291 -6.25 47.51 45.18
N GLY A 292 -6.74 46.30 44.84
CA GLY A 292 -7.94 45.71 45.41
C GLY A 292 -7.75 45.09 46.81
N MET A 293 -6.50 44.90 47.27
CA MET A 293 -6.22 44.33 48.60
C MET A 293 -6.49 45.31 49.75
N ASN A 294 -6.94 46.54 49.48
CA ASN A 294 -7.19 47.59 50.48
C ASN A 294 -6.01 47.82 51.44
N VAL A 295 -4.78 47.60 50.96
CA VAL A 295 -3.54 47.91 51.68
C VAL A 295 -3.13 49.34 51.31
N GLY A 296 -2.61 50.10 52.26
CA GLY A 296 -2.11 51.47 52.05
C GLY A 296 -0.94 51.50 51.06
N LEU A 297 -1.25 51.52 49.78
CA LEU A 297 -0.32 51.63 48.67
C LEU A 297 -0.19 53.10 48.24
N PRO A 298 1.00 53.53 47.76
CA PRO A 298 1.17 54.88 47.21
C PRO A 298 0.16 55.16 46.09
N GLY A 299 -0.68 56.19 46.26
CA GLY A 299 -1.74 56.52 45.30
C GLY A 299 -3.10 55.85 45.56
N GLY A 300 -3.29 55.18 46.70
CA GLY A 300 -4.59 54.66 47.16
C GLY A 300 -5.65 55.75 47.41
N ILE A 301 -6.91 55.32 47.55
CA ILE A 301 -8.10 56.19 47.64
C ILE A 301 -8.19 56.97 48.97
N GLU A 302 -7.30 56.72 49.94
CA GLU A 302 -7.29 57.38 51.25
C GLU A 302 -7.23 58.93 51.17
N ASP A 303 -6.72 59.49 50.06
CA ASP A 303 -6.65 60.94 49.80
C ASP A 303 -7.75 61.50 48.86
N GLY A 304 -8.73 60.69 48.42
CA GLY A 304 -9.89 61.17 47.63
C GLY A 304 -9.60 61.71 46.22
N LYS A 305 -8.38 61.53 45.70
CA LYS A 305 -7.99 62.04 44.37
C LYS A 305 -8.30 61.01 43.28
N PHE A 306 -9.40 61.23 42.55
CA PHE A 306 -9.76 60.45 41.34
C PHE A 306 -8.62 60.36 40.30
N ILE A 307 -7.68 61.30 40.32
CA ILE A 307 -6.48 61.31 39.47
C ILE A 307 -5.62 60.05 39.63
N SER A 308 -5.46 59.50 40.84
CA SER A 308 -4.60 58.33 41.05
C SER A 308 -5.15 57.09 40.35
N PHE A 309 -6.49 56.93 40.33
CA PHE A 309 -7.17 55.85 39.61
C PHE A 309 -6.86 55.88 38.11
N TYR A 310 -6.97 57.05 37.47
CA TYR A 310 -6.66 57.20 36.05
C TYR A 310 -5.17 56.98 35.74
N ILE A 311 -4.27 57.39 36.63
CA ILE A 311 -2.83 57.15 36.49
C ILE A 311 -2.51 55.64 36.53
N ILE A 312 -3.06 54.90 37.50
CA ILE A 312 -2.82 53.45 37.65
C ILE A 312 -3.34 52.70 36.42
N ILE A 313 -4.54 53.04 35.94
CA ILE A 313 -5.10 52.48 34.71
C ILE A 313 -4.19 52.81 33.51
N GLY A 314 -3.76 54.07 33.37
CA GLY A 314 -2.88 54.50 32.29
C GLY A 314 -1.55 53.73 32.26
N ILE A 315 -0.91 53.56 33.41
CA ILE A 315 0.32 52.77 33.56
C ILE A 315 0.06 51.30 33.21
N SER A 316 -1.02 50.72 33.73
CA SER A 316 -1.40 49.33 33.46
C SER A 316 -1.56 49.05 31.96
N PHE A 317 -2.33 49.90 31.26
CA PHE A 317 -2.52 49.75 29.81
C PHE A 317 -1.24 50.02 29.03
N THR A 318 -0.39 50.95 29.49
CA THR A 318 0.89 51.24 28.85
C THR A 318 1.83 50.05 28.96
N VAL A 319 1.93 49.41 30.13
CA VAL A 319 2.75 48.20 30.31
C VAL A 319 2.22 47.07 29.44
N SER A 320 0.91 46.80 29.44
CA SER A 320 0.32 45.80 28.52
C SER A 320 0.56 46.11 27.05
N PHE A 321 0.48 47.38 26.65
CA PHE A 321 0.74 47.80 25.28
C PHE A 321 2.21 47.59 24.88
N VAL A 322 3.16 47.91 25.76
CA VAL A 322 4.59 47.63 25.56
C VAL A 322 4.85 46.13 25.44
N THR A 323 4.25 45.31 26.31
CA THR A 323 4.31 43.84 26.22
C THR A 323 3.72 43.33 24.91
N TRP A 324 2.62 43.91 24.44
CA TRP A 324 2.01 43.55 23.16
C TRP A 324 2.95 43.87 21.98
N LEU A 325 3.56 45.06 21.97
CA LEU A 325 4.55 45.43 20.96
C LEU A 325 5.74 44.47 20.94
N PHE A 326 6.19 44.05 22.13
CA PHE A 326 7.27 43.07 22.27
C PHE A 326 6.90 41.72 21.66
N PHE A 327 5.72 41.18 21.99
CA PHE A 327 5.26 39.89 21.43
C PHE A 327 4.96 39.96 19.93
N ARG A 328 4.45 41.08 19.44
CA ARG A 328 4.25 41.30 17.99
C ARG A 328 5.57 41.33 17.23
N LYS A 329 6.64 41.90 17.81
CA LYS A 329 7.98 41.87 17.21
C LYS A 329 8.58 40.46 17.15
N LEU A 330 8.12 39.56 18.02
CA LEU A 330 8.57 38.17 18.08
C LEU A 330 7.73 37.21 17.22
N ASP A 331 6.71 37.70 16.50
CA ASP A 331 5.72 36.90 15.76
C ASP A 331 5.02 35.85 16.65
N TRP A 332 4.80 36.17 17.93
CA TRP A 332 4.03 35.31 18.85
C TRP A 332 2.53 35.60 18.84
N LEU A 333 2.12 36.69 18.18
CA LEU A 333 0.76 37.21 18.05
C LEU A 333 0.43 37.58 16.62
#